data_AF-A0A523GGM9-F1
#
_entry.id   AF-A0A523GGM9-F1
#
_cell.length_a   1.000
_cell.length_b   1.000
_cell.length_c   1.000
_cell.angle_alpha   90.00
_cell.angle_beta   90.00
_cell.angle_gamma   90.00
#
_symmetry.space_group_name_H-M   'P 1'
#
loop_
_entity.id
_entity.type
_entity.pdbx_description
1 polymer ?
#
loop_
_entity_poly.entity_id
_entity_poly.type
_entity_poly.pdbx_seq_one_letter_code
_entity_poly.pdbx_strand_id
1 'polypeptide(L)'
;MKIIQLILISTGLLCCEFARAQSEQAFLFSQMILTPSARFQAIGGAGVSIGGDLSSAFINPAGLGFYNRSEFSFTPAINFYDTNTSYFGTNTSDFKTKFSLNDIGVVFNRPQDDIVSGGFKGGSFAISFARTGDFNNRIAYETESPQFDFFDFVLPDLNDGIANDFADLAFETYLV
;
A
#
# COMPACT_ATOMS: atom_id res chain seq x y z
N MET A 1 21.58 -1.97 37.71
CA MET A 1 21.03 -0.73 37.10
C MET A 1 21.90 -0.21 35.94
N LYS A 2 23.23 -0.08 36.08
CA LYS A 2 24.12 0.45 35.02
C LYS A 2 24.14 -0.35 33.70
N ILE A 3 24.06 -1.68 33.77
CA ILE A 3 24.09 -2.56 32.57
C ILE A 3 22.81 -2.44 31.72
N ILE A 4 21.63 -2.35 32.36
CA ILE A 4 20.35 -2.18 31.66
C ILE A 4 20.29 -0.82 30.95
N GLN A 5 20.85 0.22 31.58
CA GLN A 5 20.96 1.56 30.98
C GLN A 5 21.89 1.54 29.76
N LEU A 6 23.00 0.81 29.81
CA LEU A 6 23.92 0.63 28.68
C LEU A 6 23.27 -0.11 27.50
N ILE A 7 22.47 -1.14 27.77
CA ILE A 7 21.75 -1.88 26.73
C ILE A 7 20.67 -1.02 26.06
N LEU A 8 19.93 -0.21 26.83
CA LEU A 8 18.92 0.70 26.29
C LEU A 8 19.56 1.78 25.40
N ILE A 9 20.72 2.31 25.79
CA ILE A 9 21.44 3.32 25.01
C ILE A 9 22.04 2.73 23.73
N SER A 10 22.63 1.52 23.78
CA SER A 10 23.19 0.89 22.58
C SER A 10 22.10 0.50 21.58
N THR A 11 20.96 0.01 22.05
CA THR A 11 19.80 -0.34 21.21
C THR A 11 19.18 0.92 20.58
N GLY A 12 19.15 2.04 21.32
CA GLY A 12 18.70 3.33 20.81
C GLY A 12 19.61 3.89 19.72
N LEU A 13 20.94 3.80 19.87
CA LEU A 13 21.88 4.28 18.85
C LEU A 13 21.83 3.44 17.56
N LEU A 14 21.73 2.11 17.67
CA LEU A 14 21.58 1.21 16.51
C LEU A 14 20.31 1.49 15.70
N CYS A 15 19.25 1.99 16.33
CA CYS A 15 17.99 2.32 15.65
C CYS A 15 18.08 3.60 14.79
N CYS A 16 19.01 4.51 15.09
CA CYS A 16 19.14 5.80 14.40
C CYS A 16 19.83 5.70 13.02
N GLU A 17 20.69 4.70 12.81
CA GLU A 17 21.46 4.55 11.56
C GLU A 17 20.61 4.05 10.37
N PHE A 18 19.48 3.38 10.64
CA PHE A 18 18.57 2.90 9.57
C PHE A 18 17.69 4.01 8.97
N ALA A 19 17.73 5.23 9.51
CA ALA A 19 16.76 6.28 9.18
C ALA A 19 17.13 7.19 8.00
N ARG A 20 18.28 6.98 7.33
CA ARG A 20 18.90 8.01 6.47
C ARG A 20 18.87 7.76 4.95
N ALA A 21 18.27 6.68 4.46
CA ALA A 21 18.44 6.28 3.05
C ALA A 21 17.19 6.28 2.15
N GLN A 22 15.99 6.63 2.63
CA GLN A 22 14.75 6.37 1.87
C GLN A 22 13.75 7.55 1.83
N SER A 23 14.16 8.82 1.81
CA SER A 23 13.18 9.93 1.91
C SER A 23 12.13 9.94 0.79
N GLU A 24 12.52 9.61 -0.44
CA GLU A 24 11.61 9.65 -1.61
C GLU A 24 10.74 8.40 -1.73
N GLN A 25 11.32 7.21 -1.51
CA GLN A 25 10.56 5.96 -1.41
C GLN A 25 9.64 5.94 -0.19
N ALA A 26 10.07 6.52 0.94
CA ALA A 26 9.25 6.63 2.14
C ALA A 26 7.98 7.45 1.88
N PHE A 27 8.02 8.49 1.05
CA PHE A 27 6.81 9.24 0.71
C PHE A 27 5.79 8.39 -0.05
N LEU A 28 6.24 7.61 -1.05
CA LEU A 28 5.39 6.69 -1.80
C LEU A 28 4.76 5.62 -0.90
N PHE A 29 5.53 5.03 0.01
CA PHE A 29 5.02 4.01 0.95
C PHE A 29 4.28 4.58 2.15
N SER A 30 4.45 5.87 2.48
CA SER A 30 3.74 6.53 3.58
C SER A 30 2.27 6.78 3.26
N GLN A 31 1.92 6.85 1.99
CA GLN A 31 0.54 7.05 1.53
C GLN A 31 -0.22 5.72 1.61
N MET A 32 -0.70 5.39 2.80
CA MET A 32 -1.60 4.25 3.00
C MET A 32 -2.98 4.56 2.41
N ILE A 33 -3.22 4.12 1.18
CA ILE A 33 -4.57 4.07 0.60
C ILE A 33 -5.25 2.80 1.11
N LEU A 34 -6.03 2.96 2.17
CA LEU A 34 -6.84 1.89 2.74
C LEU A 34 -7.98 1.56 1.76
N THR A 35 -8.13 0.28 1.42
CA THR A 35 -9.25 -0.19 0.59
C THR A 35 -10.34 -0.75 1.50
N PRO A 36 -11.46 -0.03 1.70
CA PRO A 36 -12.46 -0.45 2.68
C PRO A 36 -13.40 -1.53 2.11
N SER A 37 -14.39 -1.92 2.90
CA SER A 37 -15.45 -2.85 2.52
C SER A 37 -16.25 -2.33 1.32
N ALA A 38 -16.97 -3.22 0.64
CA ALA A 38 -17.83 -2.83 -0.48
C ALA A 38 -18.90 -1.80 -0.08
N ARG A 39 -19.40 -1.86 1.16
CA ARG A 39 -20.37 -0.90 1.69
C ARG A 39 -19.80 0.52 1.75
N PHE A 40 -18.56 0.64 2.23
CA PHE A 40 -17.86 1.92 2.29
C PHE A 40 -17.45 2.44 0.91
N GLN A 41 -17.05 1.54 0.02
CA GLN A 41 -16.75 1.91 -1.37
C GLN A 41 -18.00 2.38 -2.12
N ALA A 42 -19.16 1.74 -1.91
CA ALA A 42 -20.42 2.09 -2.56
C ALA A 42 -20.92 3.50 -2.23
N ILE A 43 -20.53 4.06 -1.07
CA ILE A 43 -20.84 5.44 -0.68
C ILE A 43 -19.72 6.44 -1.03
N GLY A 44 -18.81 6.05 -1.93
CA GLY A 44 -17.70 6.91 -2.38
C GLY A 44 -16.53 7.00 -1.41
N GLY A 45 -16.35 6.02 -0.52
CA GLY A 45 -15.25 6.02 0.44
C GLY A 45 -15.44 6.95 1.64
N ALA A 46 -16.64 7.50 1.83
CA ALA A 46 -17.00 8.38 2.95
C ALA A 46 -17.18 7.60 4.27
N GLY A 47 -16.14 6.89 4.71
CA GLY A 47 -16.18 5.96 5.84
C GLY A 47 -15.98 6.57 7.23
N VAL A 48 -15.63 7.87 7.32
CA VAL A 48 -15.29 8.50 8.61
C VAL A 48 -16.54 8.78 9.45
N SER A 49 -17.67 9.11 8.82
CA SER A 49 -18.93 9.48 9.50
C SER A 49 -19.92 8.32 9.64
N ILE A 50 -19.70 7.21 8.95
CA ILE A 50 -20.61 6.06 8.94
C ILE A 50 -20.02 4.94 9.81
N GLY A 51 -20.82 4.43 10.75
CA GLY A 51 -20.44 3.34 11.65
C GLY A 51 -21.05 2.00 11.25
N GLY A 52 -20.75 0.96 12.02
CA GLY A 52 -21.40 -0.35 11.89
C GLY A 52 -20.91 -1.16 10.68
N ASP A 53 -19.70 -0.86 10.20
CA ASP A 53 -19.01 -1.59 9.14
C ASP A 53 -17.60 -2.00 9.61
N LEU A 54 -17.06 -3.09 9.05
CA LEU A 54 -15.78 -3.63 9.48
C LEU A 54 -14.65 -2.63 9.21
N SER A 55 -14.81 -1.79 8.18
CA SER A 55 -13.88 -0.72 7.85
C SER A 55 -13.76 0.36 8.92
N SER A 56 -14.77 0.49 9.80
CA SER A 56 -14.65 1.35 10.99
C SER A 56 -13.50 0.91 11.90
N ALA A 57 -13.08 -0.37 11.89
CA ALA A 57 -11.96 -0.84 12.72
C ALA A 57 -10.63 -0.11 12.44
N PHE A 58 -10.40 0.33 11.19
CA PHE A 58 -9.17 1.01 10.78
C PHE A 58 -9.36 2.44 10.25
N ILE A 59 -10.58 2.86 9.86
CA ILE A 59 -10.87 4.24 9.43
C ILE A 59 -11.28 5.13 10.60
N ASN A 60 -12.24 4.66 11.42
CA ASN A 60 -12.73 5.38 12.58
C ASN A 60 -13.23 4.38 13.65
N PRO A 61 -12.39 4.01 14.63
CA PRO A 61 -12.72 2.99 15.63
C PRO A 61 -13.99 3.28 16.44
N ALA A 62 -14.41 4.54 16.58
CA ALA A 62 -15.68 4.89 17.22
C ALA A 62 -16.89 4.32 16.47
N GLY A 63 -16.76 4.11 15.16
CA GLY A 63 -17.77 3.47 14.32
C GLY A 63 -18.06 2.01 14.71
N LEU A 64 -17.17 1.35 15.46
CA LEU A 64 -17.44 0.02 16.02
C LEU A 64 -18.60 0.04 17.04
N GLY A 65 -18.84 1.16 17.70
CA GLY A 65 -19.95 1.31 18.66
C GLY A 65 -21.35 1.21 18.03
N PHE A 66 -21.45 1.30 16.70
CA PHE A 66 -22.70 1.13 15.96
C PHE A 66 -23.03 -0.34 15.68
N TYR A 67 -22.10 -1.27 15.93
CA TYR A 67 -22.42 -2.70 15.85
C TYR A 67 -23.34 -3.10 17.00
N ASN A 68 -24.51 -3.63 16.63
CA ASN A 68 -25.48 -4.18 17.58
C ASN A 68 -25.42 -5.71 17.68
N ARG A 69 -24.60 -6.36 16.85
CA ARG A 69 -24.42 -7.82 16.81
C ARG A 69 -23.00 -8.17 16.34
N SER A 70 -22.59 -9.38 16.63
CA SER A 70 -21.38 -9.94 16.04
C SER A 70 -21.61 -10.22 14.55
N GLU A 71 -20.64 -9.87 13.71
CA GLU A 71 -20.74 -9.97 12.25
C GLU A 71 -19.42 -10.45 11.66
N PHE A 72 -19.50 -11.32 10.66
CA PHE A 72 -18.37 -11.68 9.80
C PHE A 72 -18.53 -10.94 8.47
N SER A 73 -17.46 -10.33 7.98
CA SER A 73 -17.44 -9.57 6.73
C SER A 73 -16.34 -10.08 5.81
N PHE A 74 -16.66 -10.15 4.53
CA PHE A 74 -15.77 -10.57 3.45
C PHE A 74 -16.06 -9.74 2.20
N THR A 75 -15.06 -9.01 1.71
CA THR A 75 -15.16 -8.07 0.59
C THR A 75 -14.19 -8.46 -0.54
N PRO A 76 -14.63 -9.29 -1.51
CA PRO A 76 -13.87 -9.53 -2.73
C PRO A 76 -13.97 -8.31 -3.66
N ALA A 77 -13.03 -8.18 -4.59
CA ALA A 77 -13.02 -7.11 -5.57
C ALA A 77 -12.44 -7.56 -6.91
N ILE A 78 -12.91 -6.90 -7.97
CA ILE A 78 -12.39 -7.02 -9.33
C ILE A 78 -12.02 -5.62 -9.77
N ASN A 79 -10.73 -5.40 -10.02
CA ASN A 79 -10.20 -4.13 -10.48
C ASN A 79 -9.89 -4.23 -11.97
N PHE A 80 -10.23 -3.18 -12.70
CA PHE A 80 -9.90 -3.00 -14.11
C PHE A 80 -8.91 -1.85 -14.22
N TYR A 81 -7.72 -2.12 -14.78
CA TYR A 81 -6.72 -1.11 -15.06
C TYR A 81 -6.67 -0.91 -16.56
N ASP A 82 -6.84 0.33 -16.99
CA ASP A 82 -6.70 0.79 -18.37
C ASP A 82 -5.67 1.92 -18.35
N THR A 83 -4.51 1.66 -18.95
CA THR A 83 -3.40 2.59 -18.99
C THR A 83 -3.08 2.91 -20.44
N ASN A 84 -3.26 4.18 -20.79
CA ASN A 84 -2.89 4.71 -22.10
C ASN A 84 -1.64 5.57 -21.96
N THR A 85 -0.60 5.23 -22.70
CA THR A 85 0.65 5.99 -22.76
C THR A 85 0.84 6.55 -24.16
N SER A 86 1.42 7.74 -24.24
CA SER A 86 1.80 8.37 -25.50
C SER A 86 3.26 8.75 -25.40
N TYR A 87 4.10 8.13 -26.22
CA TYR A 87 5.54 8.37 -26.24
C TYR A 87 6.03 8.49 -27.69
N PHE A 88 6.71 9.59 -28.03
CA PHE A 88 7.13 9.93 -29.40
C PHE A 88 6.05 9.77 -30.49
N GLY A 89 4.80 10.09 -30.17
CA GLY A 89 3.68 9.98 -31.12
C GLY A 89 3.13 8.56 -31.31
N THR A 90 3.73 7.57 -30.66
CA THR A 90 3.19 6.21 -30.56
C THR A 90 2.31 6.11 -29.31
N ASN A 91 1.08 5.63 -29.51
CA ASN A 91 0.15 5.36 -28.41
C ASN A 91 0.18 3.88 -28.07
N THR A 92 0.38 3.55 -26.81
CA THR A 92 0.32 2.18 -26.30
C THR A 92 -0.79 2.09 -25.25
N SER A 93 -1.71 1.14 -25.43
CA SER A 93 -2.79 0.87 -24.48
C SER A 93 -2.54 -0.47 -23.78
N ASP A 94 -2.60 -0.49 -22.46
CA ASP A 94 -2.51 -1.70 -21.64
C ASP A 94 -3.79 -1.89 -20.82
N PHE A 95 -4.43 -3.05 -20.94
CA PHE A 95 -5.62 -3.40 -20.18
C PHE A 95 -5.38 -4.65 -19.33
N LYS A 96 -5.74 -4.57 -18.04
CA LYS A 96 -5.55 -5.66 -17.09
C LYS A 96 -6.73 -5.76 -16.13
N THR A 97 -7.25 -6.97 -15.98
CA THR A 97 -8.23 -7.30 -14.94
C THR A 97 -7.55 -8.04 -13.79
N LYS A 98 -7.82 -7.64 -12.55
CA LYS A 98 -7.25 -8.27 -11.36
C LYS A 98 -8.32 -8.54 -10.32
N PHE A 99 -8.37 -9.80 -9.87
CA PHE A 99 -9.10 -10.15 -8.66
C PHE A 99 -8.27 -9.85 -7.42
N SER A 100 -8.89 -9.23 -6.40
CA SER A 100 -8.28 -8.97 -5.10
C SER A 100 -9.26 -9.18 -3.95
N LEU A 101 -8.71 -9.32 -2.75
CA LEU A 101 -9.46 -9.27 -1.50
C LEU A 101 -9.19 -7.91 -0.86
N ASN A 102 -10.25 -7.13 -0.63
CA ASN A 102 -10.12 -5.77 -0.09
C ASN A 102 -10.14 -5.76 1.42
N ASP A 103 -11.11 -6.46 2.02
CA ASP A 103 -11.32 -6.48 3.47
C ASP A 103 -11.93 -7.82 3.90
N ILE A 104 -11.45 -8.37 5.01
CA ILE A 104 -12.01 -9.57 5.65
C ILE A 104 -11.86 -9.44 7.17
N GLY A 105 -12.86 -9.91 7.92
CA GLY A 105 -12.73 -9.95 9.36
C GLY A 105 -14.03 -10.23 10.08
N VAL A 106 -13.95 -10.08 11.40
CA VAL A 106 -15.04 -10.39 12.31
C VAL A 106 -15.14 -9.32 13.38
N VAL A 107 -16.38 -8.98 13.73
CA VAL A 107 -16.72 -8.15 14.88
C VAL A 107 -17.45 -9.00 15.88
N PHE A 108 -17.02 -8.91 17.14
CA PHE A 108 -17.67 -9.49 18.29
C PHE A 108 -18.35 -8.37 19.07
N ASN A 109 -19.69 -8.37 19.09
CA ASN A 109 -20.43 -7.42 19.90
C ASN A 109 -20.92 -8.09 21.18
N ARG A 110 -20.71 -7.41 22.31
CA ARG A 110 -21.24 -7.81 23.61
C ARG A 110 -22.05 -6.65 24.21
N PRO A 111 -23.34 -6.53 23.86
CA PRO A 111 -24.21 -5.52 24.45
C PRO A 111 -24.57 -5.93 25.89
N GLN A 112 -24.70 -4.96 26.77
CA GLN A 112 -25.24 -5.16 28.11
C GLN A 112 -26.76 -4.98 28.07
N ASP A 113 -27.49 -5.86 28.76
CA ASP A 113 -28.96 -5.76 28.84
C ASP A 113 -29.41 -4.48 29.58
N ASP A 114 -30.50 -3.88 29.13
CA ASP A 114 -31.03 -2.61 29.63
C ASP A 114 -31.48 -2.70 31.10
N ILE A 115 -31.80 -3.91 31.54
CA ILE A 115 -32.26 -4.23 32.90
C ILE A 115 -31.11 -4.22 33.91
N VAL A 116 -29.85 -4.34 33.46
CA VAL A 116 -28.70 -4.34 34.36
C VAL A 116 -28.29 -2.90 34.69
N SER A 117 -28.39 -2.55 35.98
CA SER A 117 -27.96 -1.24 36.48
C SER A 117 -26.43 -1.11 36.38
N GLY A 118 -25.95 -0.16 35.56
CA GLY A 118 -24.53 0.13 35.40
C GLY A 118 -24.27 1.17 34.31
N GLY A 119 -23.13 1.87 34.40
CA GLY A 119 -22.72 2.88 33.40
C GLY A 119 -22.13 2.30 32.12
N PHE A 120 -21.65 1.05 32.16
CA PHE A 120 -21.11 0.36 30.99
C PHE A 120 -22.22 -0.41 30.26
N LYS A 121 -22.48 -0.04 29.01
CA LYS A 121 -23.56 -0.62 28.19
C LYS A 121 -23.11 -1.68 27.19
N GLY A 122 -21.86 -2.13 27.31
CA GLY A 122 -21.25 -3.11 26.42
C GLY A 122 -20.24 -2.49 25.47
N GLY A 123 -19.72 -3.32 24.57
CA GLY A 123 -18.73 -2.90 23.60
C GLY A 123 -18.58 -3.89 22.46
N SER A 124 -17.95 -3.41 21.39
CA SER A 124 -17.60 -4.20 20.21
C SER A 124 -16.09 -4.31 20.09
N PHE A 125 -15.62 -5.51 19.75
CA PHE A 125 -14.23 -5.80 19.46
C PHE A 125 -14.13 -6.38 18.06
N ALA A 126 -13.24 -5.84 17.23
CA ALA A 126 -13.10 -6.25 15.84
C ALA A 126 -11.69 -6.72 15.53
N ILE A 127 -11.58 -7.74 14.69
CA ILE A 127 -10.34 -8.15 14.03
C ILE A 127 -10.60 -8.05 12.54
N SER A 128 -9.82 -7.20 11.86
CA SER A 128 -9.96 -6.94 10.42
C SER A 128 -8.60 -6.99 9.73
N PHE A 129 -8.58 -7.56 8.53
CA PHE A 129 -7.47 -7.51 7.60
C PHE A 129 -7.92 -6.78 6.35
N ALA A 130 -7.32 -5.62 6.11
CA ALA A 130 -7.62 -4.78 4.96
C ALA A 130 -6.36 -4.54 4.12
N ARG A 131 -6.56 -4.38 2.80
CA ARG A 131 -5.50 -4.09 1.85
C ARG A 131 -5.07 -2.61 1.95
N THR A 132 -3.76 -2.39 2.09
CA THR A 132 -3.16 -1.05 2.29
C THR A 132 -2.37 -0.57 1.05
N GLY A 133 -2.97 -0.68 -0.13
CA GLY A 133 -2.38 -0.19 -1.37
C GLY A 133 -2.52 -1.16 -2.55
N ASP A 134 -2.47 -0.58 -3.76
CA ASP A 134 -2.57 -1.31 -5.00
C ASP A 134 -1.48 -0.91 -6.00
N PHE A 135 -0.60 -1.87 -6.32
CA PHE A 135 0.54 -1.69 -7.23
C PHE A 135 0.41 -2.54 -8.50
N ASN A 136 -0.82 -2.91 -8.88
CA ASN A 136 -1.05 -3.72 -10.08
C ASN A 136 -1.03 -2.91 -11.39
N ASN A 137 -0.99 -1.57 -11.29
CA ASN A 137 -0.92 -0.69 -12.45
C ASN A 137 0.40 -0.88 -13.20
N ARG A 138 0.32 -1.09 -14.52
CA ARG A 138 1.48 -1.23 -15.40
C ARG A 138 1.45 -0.11 -16.42
N ILE A 139 2.60 0.51 -16.62
CA ILE A 139 2.83 1.52 -17.65
C ILE A 139 3.75 0.85 -18.67
N ALA A 140 3.22 0.60 -19.87
CA ALA A 140 4.00 0.10 -21.01
C ALA A 140 4.09 1.23 -22.04
N TYR A 141 5.27 1.41 -22.63
CA TYR A 141 5.50 2.37 -23.71
C TYR A 141 6.34 1.67 -24.78
N GLU A 142 5.95 1.83 -26.03
CA GLU A 142 6.69 1.33 -27.18
C GLU A 142 7.13 2.52 -28.03
N THR A 143 8.37 2.49 -28.50
CA THR A 143 8.89 3.47 -29.45
C THR A 143 9.64 2.74 -30.55
N GLU A 144 9.35 3.10 -31.79
CA GLU A 144 10.23 2.79 -32.91
C GLU A 144 11.20 3.97 -33.05
N SER A 145 12.33 3.93 -32.33
CA SER A 145 13.40 4.93 -32.52
C SER A 145 14.21 4.59 -33.77
N PRO A 146 14.31 5.49 -34.77
CA PRO A 146 15.22 5.28 -35.90
C PRO A 146 16.67 5.67 -35.59
N GLN A 147 16.96 6.27 -34.42
CA GLN A 147 18.19 7.09 -34.29
C GLN A 147 18.85 7.18 -32.91
N PHE A 148 18.32 6.54 -31.85
CA PHE A 148 18.97 6.54 -30.54
C PHE A 148 18.71 5.20 -29.85
N ASP A 149 19.47 4.18 -30.25
CA ASP A 149 19.73 3.06 -29.35
C ASP A 149 20.73 3.53 -28.30
N PHE A 150 20.57 3.10 -27.05
CA PHE A 150 21.57 3.33 -25.99
C PHE A 150 22.99 2.95 -26.46
N PHE A 151 23.10 1.94 -27.31
CA PHE A 151 24.34 1.52 -27.93
C PHE A 151 24.95 2.58 -28.86
N ASP A 152 24.17 3.38 -29.58
CA ASP A 152 24.69 4.42 -30.49
C ASP A 152 25.29 5.62 -29.74
N PHE A 153 24.81 5.88 -28.51
CA PHE A 153 25.43 6.84 -27.60
C PHE A 153 26.76 6.35 -27.02
N VAL A 154 26.90 5.03 -26.82
CA VAL A 154 28.06 4.40 -26.16
C VAL A 154 29.14 3.96 -27.18
N LEU A 155 28.78 3.76 -28.45
CA LEU A 155 29.69 3.34 -29.52
C LEU A 155 30.91 4.27 -29.76
N PRO A 156 30.80 5.61 -29.65
CA PRO A 156 31.97 6.49 -29.76
C PRO A 156 33.02 6.25 -28.66
N ASP A 157 32.58 5.95 -27.42
CA ASP A 157 33.44 5.78 -26.25
C ASP A 157 33.97 4.35 -26.08
N LEU A 158 33.33 3.35 -26.71
CA LEU A 158 33.83 1.97 -26.75
C LEU A 158 35.07 1.81 -27.64
N ASN A 159 35.28 2.72 -28.59
CA ASN A 159 36.46 2.71 -29.45
C ASN A 159 37.73 3.20 -28.71
N ASP A 160 37.57 3.86 -27.56
CA ASP A 160 38.66 4.37 -26.70
C ASP A 160 38.96 3.46 -25.48
N GLY A 161 38.40 2.24 -25.45
CA GLY A 161 38.82 1.19 -24.50
C GLY A 161 38.20 1.23 -23.09
N ILE A 162 37.12 2.00 -22.89
CA ILE A 162 36.43 2.16 -21.58
C ILE A 162 35.27 1.13 -21.42
N ALA A 163 35.36 -0.02 -22.11
CA ALA A 163 34.25 -0.98 -22.21
C ALA A 163 33.84 -1.67 -20.88
N ASN A 164 34.69 -1.65 -19.86
CA ASN A 164 34.46 -2.42 -18.63
C ASN A 164 33.62 -1.67 -17.58
N ASP A 165 33.61 -0.34 -17.59
CA ASP A 165 32.94 0.47 -16.54
C ASP A 165 31.42 0.58 -16.78
N PHE A 166 30.99 0.51 -18.04
CA PHE A 166 29.58 0.62 -18.42
C PHE A 166 28.81 -0.70 -18.39
N ALA A 167 29.52 -1.84 -18.49
CA ALA A 167 28.91 -3.16 -18.37
C ALA A 167 28.35 -3.39 -16.95
N ASP A 168 29.05 -2.90 -15.93
CA ASP A 168 28.59 -2.97 -14.53
C ASP A 168 27.38 -2.06 -14.30
N LEU A 169 27.35 -0.85 -14.88
CA LEU A 169 26.23 0.09 -14.74
C LEU A 169 24.93 -0.42 -15.41
N ALA A 170 25.06 -1.10 -16.55
CA ALA A 170 23.93 -1.74 -17.23
C ALA A 170 23.39 -2.95 -16.44
N PHE A 171 24.28 -3.70 -15.77
CA PHE A 171 23.89 -4.82 -14.91
C PHE A 171 23.18 -4.34 -13.63
N GLU A 172 23.60 -3.23 -13.04
CA GLU A 172 22.94 -2.63 -11.88
C GLU A 172 21.55 -2.07 -12.20
N THR A 173 21.34 -1.53 -13.41
CA THR A 173 20.04 -0.98 -13.82
C THR A 173 18.97 -2.05 -14.05
N TYR A 174 19.37 -3.29 -14.38
CA TYR A 174 18.45 -4.42 -14.56
C TYR A 174 18.03 -5.08 -13.23
N LEU A 175 18.69 -4.75 -12.11
CA LEU A 175 18.44 -5.33 -10.79
C LEU A 175 17.72 -4.38 -9.81
N VAL A 176 16.86 -3.49 -10.34
CA VAL A 176 15.86 -2.75 -9.54
C VAL A 176 14.45 -3.19 -9.90
#